data_AF-A0A919J272-F1
#
_entry.id   AF-A0A919J272-F1
#
_cell.length_a   1.000
_cell.length_b   1.000
_cell.length_c   1.000
_cell.angle_alpha   90.00
_cell.angle_beta   90.00
_cell.angle_gamma   90.00
#
_symmetry.space_group_name_H-M   'P 1'
#
loop_
_entity.id
_entity.type
_entity.pdbx_description
1 polymer ?
#
loop_
_entity_poly.entity_id
_entity_poly.type
_entity_poly.pdbx_seq_one_letter_code
_entity_poly.pdbx_strand_id
1 'polypeptide(L)'
;MPIDVRPASEYETLLKSVIEKQPEDALRVLFDVDLVGRRLTQELPSAGQSRLSRGRDVIFALRLEDKEPEDAYPAPKHDVYHIEVQAEPEDGFKEWLFAYWLELAEQYDVAHHRIIQLVAWPLGGGDDGVFRRDGLTLHYRSINVPAVSPARVLSSPLAALALWPKTTR
;
A
#
# COMPACT_ATOMS: atom_id res chain seq x y z
N MET A 1 -9.08 10.04 31.11
CA MET A 1 -9.78 10.26 29.82
C MET A 1 -10.24 8.90 29.31
N PRO A 2 -11.50 8.71 28.92
CA PRO A 2 -11.91 7.47 28.29
C PRO A 2 -11.14 7.35 26.96
N ILE A 3 -10.50 6.20 26.76
CA ILE A 3 -9.92 5.83 25.47
C ILE A 3 -11.11 5.67 24.52
N ASP A 4 -11.16 6.43 23.43
CA ASP A 4 -12.15 6.24 22.36
C ASP A 4 -11.85 4.87 21.72
N VAL A 5 -12.56 3.83 22.17
CA VAL A 5 -12.39 2.46 21.66
C VAL A 5 -13.30 2.33 20.43
N ARG A 6 -12.84 2.84 19.29
CA ARG A 6 -13.51 2.54 18.02
C ARG A 6 -13.18 1.10 17.60
N PRO A 7 -14.10 0.41 16.91
CA PRO A 7 -13.82 -0.86 16.27
C PRO A 7 -12.61 -0.76 15.31
N ALA A 8 -11.80 -1.82 15.25
CA ALA A 8 -10.66 -1.93 14.34
C ALA A 8 -11.05 -1.68 12.86
N SER A 9 -12.26 -2.09 12.48
CA SER A 9 -12.81 -1.89 11.13
C SER A 9 -13.09 -0.42 10.77
N GLU A 10 -13.42 0.43 11.74
CA GLU A 10 -13.63 1.87 11.48
C GLU A 10 -12.30 2.56 11.16
N TYR A 11 -11.25 2.17 11.88
CA TYR A 11 -9.89 2.62 11.67
C TYR A 11 -9.35 2.19 10.30
N GLU A 12 -9.59 0.95 9.91
CA GLU A 12 -9.26 0.47 8.57
C GLU A 12 -9.97 1.27 7.48
N THR A 13 -11.29 1.46 7.62
CA THR A 13 -12.13 2.20 6.66
C THR A 13 -11.67 3.64 6.51
N LEU A 14 -11.34 4.31 7.61
CA LEU A 14 -10.87 5.68 7.60
C LEU A 14 -9.52 5.80 6.89
N LEU A 15 -8.56 4.93 7.22
CA LEU A 15 -7.24 4.94 6.59
C LEU A 15 -7.34 4.67 5.08
N LYS A 16 -8.16 3.71 4.67
CA LYS A 16 -8.43 3.44 3.25
C LYS A 16 -9.02 4.66 2.55
N SER A 17 -10.04 5.29 3.14
CA SER A 17 -10.65 6.49 2.55
C SER A 17 -9.66 7.64 2.38
N VAL A 18 -8.72 7.78 3.31
CA VAL A 18 -7.66 8.79 3.25
C VAL A 18 -6.69 8.47 2.11
N ILE A 19 -6.25 7.21 1.99
CA ILE A 19 -5.39 6.75 0.89
C ILE A 19 -6.05 6.99 -0.48
N GLU A 20 -7.34 6.68 -0.62
CA GLU A 20 -8.07 6.86 -1.88
C GLU A 20 -8.28 8.34 -2.25
N LYS A 21 -8.56 9.20 -1.27
CA LYS A 21 -8.81 10.63 -1.52
C LYS A 21 -7.54 11.44 -1.73
N GLN A 22 -6.43 11.02 -1.14
CA GLN A 22 -5.15 11.74 -1.13
C GLN A 22 -3.97 10.79 -1.38
N PRO A 23 -3.93 10.12 -2.54
CA PRO A 23 -3.03 9.00 -2.76
C PRO A 23 -1.55 9.41 -2.83
N GLU A 24 -1.24 10.59 -3.40
CA GLU A 24 0.13 11.12 -3.44
C GLU A 24 0.66 11.43 -2.04
N ASP A 25 -0.15 12.09 -1.20
CA ASP A 25 0.23 12.37 0.17
C ASP A 25 0.34 11.11 1.01
N ALA A 26 -0.56 10.14 0.81
CA ALA A 26 -0.47 8.85 1.48
C ALA A 26 0.84 8.12 1.12
N LEU A 27 1.14 7.97 -0.18
CA LEU A 27 2.38 7.35 -0.67
C LEU A 27 3.62 8.05 -0.12
N ARG A 28 3.66 9.39 -0.13
CA ARG A 28 4.80 10.16 0.35
C ARG A 28 4.96 10.15 1.88
N VAL A 29 3.87 10.31 2.62
CA VAL A 29 3.92 10.53 4.07
C VAL A 29 3.86 9.23 4.86
N LEU A 30 3.02 8.28 4.45
CA LEU A 30 2.86 6.99 5.13
C LEU A 30 3.88 5.97 4.64
N PHE A 31 4.12 5.92 3.34
CA PHE A 31 4.92 4.86 2.70
C PHE A 31 6.33 5.30 2.27
N ASP A 32 6.66 6.58 2.47
CA ASP A 32 7.96 7.19 2.13
C ASP A 32 8.36 6.97 0.67
N VAL A 33 7.38 7.03 -0.23
CA VAL A 33 7.58 6.87 -1.67
C VAL A 33 7.97 8.21 -2.29
N ASP A 34 9.03 8.20 -3.10
CA ASP A 34 9.44 9.35 -3.90
C ASP A 34 8.57 9.46 -5.15
N LEU A 35 7.87 10.59 -5.28
CA LEU A 35 6.97 10.91 -6.38
C LEU A 35 7.54 11.96 -7.33
N VAL A 36 8.76 12.47 -7.09
CA VAL A 36 9.34 13.54 -7.90
C VAL A 36 9.52 13.08 -9.35
N GLY A 37 8.91 13.83 -10.29
CA GLY A 37 8.94 13.51 -11.71
C GLY A 37 8.21 12.22 -12.07
N ARG A 38 7.22 11.82 -11.26
CA ARG A 38 6.41 10.62 -11.49
C ARG A 38 4.93 10.96 -11.49
N ARG A 39 4.22 10.38 -12.45
CA ARG A 39 2.77 10.44 -12.58
C ARG A 39 2.17 9.25 -11.84
N LEU A 40 1.29 9.56 -10.90
CA LEU A 40 0.50 8.59 -10.19
C LEU A 40 -0.82 8.31 -10.94
N THR A 41 -1.09 7.04 -11.20
CA THR A 41 -2.38 6.57 -11.70
C THR A 41 -2.94 5.58 -10.69
N GLN A 42 -4.18 5.79 -10.25
CA GLN A 42 -4.91 4.79 -9.48
C GLN A 42 -5.55 3.81 -10.45
N GLU A 43 -5.33 2.52 -10.22
CA GLU A 43 -5.92 1.45 -11.02
C GLU A 43 -6.91 0.65 -10.18
N LEU A 44 -7.99 0.18 -10.82
CA LEU A 44 -8.93 -0.72 -10.18
C LEU A 44 -8.38 -2.15 -10.25
N PRO A 45 -8.59 -2.97 -9.20
CA PRO A 45 -8.25 -4.39 -9.25
C PRO A 45 -8.96 -5.09 -10.41
N SER A 46 -8.27 -6.03 -11.06
CA SER A 46 -8.87 -6.94 -12.03
C SER A 46 -9.99 -7.76 -11.39
N ALA A 47 -10.81 -8.44 -12.19
CA ALA A 47 -11.86 -9.32 -11.66
C ALA A 47 -11.30 -10.50 -10.85
N GLY A 48 -10.11 -11.01 -11.19
CA GLY A 48 -9.39 -12.02 -10.41
C GLY A 48 -8.91 -11.47 -9.08
N GLN A 49 -8.27 -10.31 -9.11
CA GLN A 49 -7.81 -9.58 -7.92
C GLN A 49 -8.96 -9.17 -7.01
N SER A 50 -10.10 -8.73 -7.55
CA SER A 50 -11.29 -8.36 -6.77
C SER A 50 -11.92 -9.56 -6.04
N ARG A 51 -11.76 -10.78 -6.58
CA ARG A 51 -12.24 -12.01 -5.91
C ARG A 51 -11.33 -12.46 -4.79
N LEU A 52 -10.04 -12.20 -4.95
CA LEU A 52 -9.06 -12.45 -3.91
C LEU A 52 -9.19 -11.37 -2.83
N SER A 53 -9.30 -10.11 -3.23
CA SER A 53 -9.45 -8.98 -2.32
C SER A 53 -10.66 -9.16 -1.42
N ARG A 54 -10.46 -8.94 -0.12
CA ARG A 54 -11.54 -8.84 0.87
C ARG A 54 -12.17 -7.44 0.90
N GLY A 55 -11.97 -6.64 -0.16
CA GLY A 55 -12.52 -5.29 -0.33
C GLY A 55 -11.68 -4.18 0.29
N ARG A 56 -10.42 -4.44 0.67
CA ARG A 56 -9.59 -3.54 1.51
C ARG A 56 -8.30 -3.05 0.83
N ASP A 57 -8.10 -3.43 -0.43
CA ASP A 57 -6.93 -3.07 -1.23
C ASP A 57 -7.12 -1.78 -2.03
N VAL A 58 -5.99 -1.14 -2.37
CA VAL A 58 -5.88 -0.06 -3.35
C VAL A 58 -4.63 -0.29 -4.19
N ILE A 59 -4.75 -0.18 -5.53
CA ILE A 59 -3.62 -0.30 -6.45
C ILE A 59 -3.27 1.07 -7.04
N PHE A 60 -1.99 1.38 -7.03
CA PHE A 60 -1.39 2.56 -7.63
C PHE A 60 -0.26 2.18 -8.57
N ALA A 61 -0.27 2.71 -9.78
CA ALA A 61 0.85 2.62 -10.72
C ALA A 61 1.57 3.97 -10.79
N LEU A 62 2.88 3.97 -10.57
CA LEU A 62 3.75 5.13 -10.72
C LEU A 62 4.58 5.01 -12.00
N ARG A 63 4.43 5.99 -12.88
CA ARG A 63 5.16 6.11 -14.14
C ARG A 63 6.01 7.36 -14.11
N LEU A 64 7.16 7.38 -14.79
CA LEU A 64 7.92 8.63 -14.94
C LEU A 64 7.11 9.63 -15.79
N GLU A 65 7.10 10.91 -15.41
CA GLU A 65 6.53 11.99 -16.22
C GLU A 65 7.47 12.29 -17.39
N ASP A 66 7.07 11.89 -18.59
CA ASP A 66 7.59 12.23 -19.92
C ASP A 66 9.01 12.80 -19.98
N LYS A 67 9.98 11.90 -20.14
CA LYS A 67 10.99 11.94 -21.22
C LYS A 67 11.56 10.53 -21.43
N GLU A 68 10.75 9.58 -21.91
CA GLU A 68 11.37 8.38 -22.48
C GLU A 68 10.81 8.07 -23.87
N PRO A 69 11.68 7.85 -24.85
CA PRO A 69 11.26 7.49 -26.20
C PRO A 69 10.52 6.15 -26.15
N GLU A 70 9.45 6.01 -26.95
CA GLU A 70 8.74 4.72 -27.16
C GLU A 70 9.69 3.56 -27.52
N ASP A 71 10.91 3.87 -27.97
CA ASP A 71 11.95 2.94 -28.38
C ASP A 71 13.09 2.71 -27.35
N ALA A 72 12.96 3.18 -26.10
CA ALA A 72 13.96 2.92 -25.07
C ALA A 72 14.00 1.41 -24.75
N TYR A 73 15.10 0.74 -25.12
CA TYR A 73 15.35 -0.64 -24.73
C TYR A 73 16.49 -0.72 -23.69
N PRO A 74 16.28 -1.38 -22.53
CA PRO A 74 15.01 -1.97 -22.08
C PRO A 74 13.98 -0.89 -21.70
N ALA A 75 12.69 -1.20 -21.80
CA ALA A 75 11.64 -0.23 -21.45
C ALA A 75 11.76 0.17 -19.97
N PRO A 76 11.36 1.41 -19.62
CA PRO A 76 11.47 1.90 -18.25
C PRO A 76 10.73 1.00 -17.27
N LYS A 77 11.36 0.75 -16.12
CA LYS A 77 10.71 0.02 -15.03
C LYS A 77 9.69 0.93 -14.34
N HIS A 78 8.41 0.62 -14.49
CA HIS A 78 7.35 1.27 -13.75
C HIS A 78 7.17 0.61 -12.37
N ASP A 79 6.95 1.41 -11.33
CA ASP A 79 6.67 0.86 -10.01
C ASP A 79 5.16 0.69 -9.85
N VAL A 80 4.72 -0.52 -9.51
CA VAL A 80 3.33 -0.86 -9.21
C VAL A 80 3.22 -1.07 -7.70
N TYR A 81 2.53 -0.17 -7.02
CA TYR A 81 2.27 -0.25 -5.59
C TYR A 81 0.90 -0.85 -5.35
N HIS A 82 0.88 -2.00 -4.69
CA HIS A 82 -0.34 -2.55 -4.12
C HIS A 82 -0.32 -2.29 -2.62
N ILE A 83 -1.33 -1.55 -2.13
CA ILE A 83 -1.47 -1.19 -0.73
C ILE A 83 -2.66 -1.94 -0.16
N GLU A 84 -2.38 -2.80 0.82
CA GLU A 84 -3.38 -3.46 1.62
C GLU A 84 -3.51 -2.75 2.98
N VAL A 85 -4.73 -2.57 3.48
CA VAL A 85 -4.98 -1.98 4.81
C VAL A 85 -5.63 -3.02 5.70
N GLN A 86 -4.98 -3.37 6.82
CA GLN A 86 -5.50 -4.36 7.77
C GLN A 86 -5.35 -3.92 9.21
N ALA A 87 -6.48 -3.78 9.90
CA ALA A 87 -6.46 -3.46 11.33
C ALA A 87 -6.15 -4.67 12.22
N GLU A 88 -6.50 -5.88 11.76
CA GLU A 88 -6.25 -7.14 12.47
C GLU A 88 -5.63 -8.16 11.51
N PRO A 89 -4.63 -8.95 11.96
CA PRO A 89 -4.06 -10.00 11.13
C PRO A 89 -5.10 -11.09 10.91
N GLU A 90 -5.42 -11.36 9.65
CA GLU A 90 -6.38 -12.40 9.29
C GLU A 90 -5.66 -13.73 9.02
N ASP A 91 -6.27 -14.84 9.43
CA ASP A 91 -5.75 -16.18 9.10
C ASP A 91 -5.67 -16.33 7.57
N GLY A 92 -4.53 -16.84 7.08
CA GLY A 92 -4.28 -16.98 5.65
C GLY A 92 -3.88 -15.68 4.94
N PHE A 93 -3.65 -14.58 5.67
CA PHE A 93 -3.21 -13.30 5.11
C PHE A 93 -2.01 -13.44 4.18
N LYS A 94 -1.04 -14.25 4.60
CA LYS A 94 0.25 -14.46 3.92
C LYS A 94 0.07 -15.15 2.57
N GLU A 95 -0.72 -16.22 2.57
CA GLU A 95 -1.07 -17.00 1.39
C GLU A 95 -1.89 -16.17 0.41
N TRP A 96 -2.81 -15.36 0.93
CA TRP A 96 -3.61 -14.44 0.13
C TRP A 96 -2.77 -13.35 -0.53
N LEU A 97 -1.91 -12.66 0.24
CA LEU A 97 -1.07 -11.57 -0.27
C LEU A 97 -0.14 -12.06 -1.38
N PHE A 98 0.38 -13.29 -1.23
CA PHE A 98 1.17 -13.95 -2.27
C PHE A 98 0.35 -14.31 -3.51
N ALA A 99 -0.87 -14.83 -3.35
CA ALA A 99 -1.75 -15.11 -4.49
C ALA A 99 -2.10 -13.83 -5.26
N TYR A 100 -2.35 -12.74 -4.55
CA TYR A 100 -2.59 -11.43 -5.17
C TYR A 100 -1.37 -10.93 -5.94
N TRP A 101 -0.17 -11.12 -5.38
CA TRP A 101 1.07 -10.77 -6.08
C TRP A 101 1.26 -11.54 -7.39
N LEU A 102 0.88 -12.82 -7.44
CA LEU A 102 0.92 -13.60 -8.67
C LEU A 102 -0.01 -13.01 -9.73
N GLU A 103 -1.23 -12.64 -9.37
CA GLU A 103 -2.18 -11.99 -10.29
C GLU A 103 -1.66 -10.63 -10.78
N LEU A 104 -0.99 -9.85 -9.92
CA LEU A 104 -0.31 -8.63 -10.36
C LEU A 104 0.84 -8.95 -11.32
N ALA A 105 1.62 -10.00 -11.09
CA ALA A 105 2.71 -10.40 -11.98
C ALA A 105 2.21 -10.94 -13.34
N GLU A 106 0.97 -11.42 -13.42
CA GLU A 106 0.31 -11.77 -14.68
C GLU A 106 -0.21 -10.53 -15.43
N GLN A 107 -0.74 -9.55 -14.70
CA GLN A 107 -1.22 -8.28 -15.28
C GLN A 107 -0.09 -7.37 -15.72
N TYR A 108 0.99 -7.31 -14.94
CA TYR A 108 2.13 -6.42 -15.13
C TYR A 108 3.36 -7.24 -15.48
N ASP A 109 3.90 -7.00 -16.66
CA ASP A 109 5.13 -7.65 -17.10
C ASP A 109 6.30 -7.29 -16.16
N VAL A 110 6.77 -8.27 -15.38
CA VAL A 110 7.86 -8.12 -14.40
C VAL A 110 9.22 -7.77 -15.02
N ALA A 111 9.38 -7.90 -16.34
CA ALA A 111 10.55 -7.36 -17.04
C ALA A 111 10.54 -5.82 -17.06
N HIS A 112 9.35 -5.23 -17.13
CA HIS A 112 9.10 -3.79 -17.27
C HIS A 112 8.43 -3.16 -16.05
N HIS A 113 8.04 -3.96 -15.06
CA HIS A 113 7.37 -3.49 -13.85
C HIS A 113 8.06 -4.04 -12.61
N ARG A 114 8.19 -3.19 -11.60
CA ARG A 114 8.55 -3.59 -10.25
C ARG A 114 7.30 -3.53 -9.39
N ILE A 115 6.82 -4.69 -8.97
CA ILE A 115 5.67 -4.79 -8.06
C ILE A 115 6.16 -4.65 -6.62
N ILE A 116 5.54 -3.73 -5.88
CA ILE A 116 5.85 -3.40 -4.49
C ILE A 116 4.56 -3.57 -3.69
N GLN A 117 4.53 -4.52 -2.76
CA GLN A 117 3.39 -4.71 -1.87
C GLN A 117 3.66 -4.07 -0.52
N LEU A 118 2.73 -3.21 -0.11
CA LEU A 118 2.76 -2.47 1.13
C LEU A 118 1.53 -2.84 1.96
N VAL A 119 1.71 -2.99 3.26
CA VAL A 119 0.64 -3.36 4.20
C VAL A 119 0.57 -2.30 5.27
N ALA A 120 -0.55 -1.60 5.38
CA ALA A 120 -0.76 -0.57 6.37
C ALA A 120 -1.53 -1.13 7.57
N TRP A 121 -0.93 -0.98 8.75
CA TRP A 121 -1.46 -1.44 10.04
C TRP A 121 -1.93 -0.23 10.85
N PRO A 122 -3.20 0.18 10.75
CA PRO A 122 -3.73 1.36 11.43
C PRO A 122 -3.59 1.30 12.96
N LEU A 123 -3.63 0.11 13.54
CA LEU A 123 -3.48 -0.12 14.99
C LEU A 123 -2.07 -0.51 15.40
N GLY A 124 -1.14 -0.59 14.45
CA GLY A 124 0.21 -1.10 14.65
C GLY A 124 0.27 -2.63 14.84
N GLY A 125 1.49 -3.13 15.08
CA GLY A 125 1.74 -4.56 15.29
C GLY A 125 2.09 -5.35 14.03
N GLY A 126 2.20 -4.67 12.88
CA GLY A 126 2.67 -5.27 11.63
C GLY A 126 4.17 -5.45 11.57
N ASP A 127 4.59 -6.50 10.87
CA ASP A 127 5.97 -6.86 10.58
C ASP A 127 6.25 -6.86 9.07
N ASP A 128 7.46 -6.44 8.69
CA ASP A 128 7.95 -6.68 7.33
C ASP A 128 8.10 -8.20 7.12
N GLY A 129 7.94 -8.66 5.87
CA GLY A 129 8.04 -10.09 5.62
C GLY A 129 8.42 -10.47 4.22
N VAL A 130 8.74 -11.75 4.08
CA VAL A 130 9.17 -12.38 2.84
C VAL A 130 8.43 -13.69 2.66
N PHE A 131 7.79 -13.86 1.51
CA PHE A 131 7.18 -15.12 1.08
C PHE A 131 8.03 -15.76 0.01
N ARG A 132 8.18 -17.09 0.10
CA ARG A 132 8.86 -17.89 -0.92
C ARG A 132 8.02 -19.10 -1.27
N ARG A 133 7.77 -19.31 -2.55
CA ARG A 133 7.05 -20.48 -3.05
C ARG A 133 7.48 -20.75 -4.49
N ASP A 134 7.79 -22.01 -4.80
CA ASP A 134 8.10 -22.47 -6.16
C ASP A 134 9.19 -21.62 -6.87
N GLY A 135 10.22 -21.21 -6.11
CA GLY A 135 11.32 -20.37 -6.61
C GLY A 135 11.00 -18.87 -6.70
N LEU A 136 9.74 -18.48 -6.50
CA LEU A 136 9.30 -17.09 -6.45
C LEU A 136 9.50 -16.52 -5.06
N THR A 137 9.86 -15.24 -4.99
CA THR A 137 10.04 -14.51 -3.74
C THR A 137 9.29 -13.19 -3.78
N LEU A 138 8.40 -12.98 -2.83
CA LEU A 138 7.72 -11.72 -2.59
C LEU A 138 8.26 -11.10 -1.30
N HIS A 139 8.70 -9.85 -1.38
CA HIS A 139 9.01 -9.02 -0.22
C HIS A 139 7.88 -8.01 -0.04
N TYR A 140 7.27 -7.97 1.14
CA TYR A 140 6.29 -6.92 1.49
C TYR A 140 6.81 -6.09 2.65
N ARG A 141 6.40 -4.82 2.69
CA ARG A 141 6.73 -3.88 3.75
C ARG A 141 5.48 -3.54 4.54
N SER A 142 5.60 -3.52 5.85
CA SER A 142 4.54 -3.12 6.77
C SER A 142 4.76 -1.70 7.28
N ILE A 143 3.71 -0.88 7.23
CA ILE A 143 3.67 0.46 7.82
C ILE A 143 2.77 0.43 9.04
N ASN A 144 3.37 0.63 10.21
CA ASN A 144 2.65 0.85 11.45
C ASN A 144 2.26 2.33 11.53
N VAL A 145 1.00 2.66 11.26
CA VAL A 145 0.53 4.06 11.20
C VAL A 145 0.79 4.83 12.50
N PRO A 146 0.62 4.24 13.70
CA PRO A 146 0.95 4.94 14.95
C PRO A 146 2.43 5.31 15.11
N ALA A 147 3.33 4.66 14.35
CA ALA A 147 4.76 4.93 14.35
C ALA A 147 5.17 5.99 13.31
N VAL A 148 4.27 6.41 12.42
CA VAL A 148 4.54 7.49 11.46
C VAL A 148 4.70 8.81 12.23
N SER A 149 5.71 9.60 11.84
CA SER A 149 6.02 10.87 12.51
C SER A 149 4.78 11.79 12.57
N PRO A 150 4.29 12.15 13.77
CA PRO A 150 3.13 13.02 13.91
C PRO A 150 3.34 14.38 13.26
N ALA A 151 4.57 14.90 13.28
CA ALA A 151 4.92 16.15 12.62
C ALA A 151 4.76 16.05 11.10
N ARG A 152 5.17 14.93 10.48
CA ARG A 152 4.98 14.70 9.03
C ARG A 152 3.49 14.64 8.68
N VAL A 153 2.70 13.92 9.48
CA VAL A 153 1.25 13.76 9.26
C VAL A 153 0.49 15.07 9.45
N LEU A 154 0.81 15.85 10.49
CA LEU A 154 0.18 17.15 10.75
C LEU A 154 0.52 18.20 9.67
N SER A 155 1.69 18.07 9.04
CA SER A 155 2.12 18.96 7.96
C SER A 155 1.53 18.61 6.59
N SER A 156 0.71 17.57 6.50
CA SER A 156 0.11 17.12 5.25
C SER A 156 -1.42 17.17 5.29
N PRO A 157 -2.08 17.04 4.13
CA PRO A 157 -3.53 16.87 4.04
C PRO A 157 -4.09 15.65 4.82
N LEU A 158 -3.20 14.77 5.33
CA LEU A 158 -3.53 13.62 6.19
C LEU A 158 -3.62 13.98 7.68
N ALA A 159 -3.62 15.25 8.07
CA ALA A 159 -3.60 15.70 9.46
C ALA A 159 -4.68 15.06 10.36
N ALA A 160 -5.82 14.63 9.79
CA ALA A 160 -6.85 13.88 10.50
C ALA A 160 -6.33 12.55 11.10
N LEU A 161 -5.33 11.92 10.48
CA LEU A 161 -4.65 10.73 11.00
C LEU A 161 -3.76 11.03 12.22
N ALA A 162 -3.34 12.27 12.44
CA ALA A 162 -2.54 12.62 13.63
C ALA A 162 -3.36 12.64 14.92
N LEU A 163 -4.69 12.74 14.79
CA LEU A 163 -5.64 12.68 15.90
C LEU A 163 -5.98 11.24 16.31
N TRP A 164 -5.38 10.25 15.66
CA TRP A 164 -5.57 8.84 16.00
C TRP A 164 -5.08 8.56 17.42
N PRO A 165 -5.86 7.87 18.25
CA PRO A 165 -5.38 7.48 19.55
C PRO A 165 -4.15 6.58 19.39
N LYS A 166 -3.04 6.98 20.02
CA LYS A 166 -1.89 6.11 20.16
C LYS A 166 -2.28 4.99 21.10
N THR A 167 -2.56 3.82 20.56
CA THR A 167 -2.69 2.60 21.37
C THR A 167 -1.29 2.27 21.89
N THR A 168 -0.96 2.78 23.08
CA THR A 168 0.14 2.23 23.87
C THR A 168 -0.27 0.83 24.28
N ARG A 169 0.33 -0.19 23.66
CA ARG A 169 0.41 -1.54 24.25
C ARG A 169 1.44 -1.54 25.36
#